data_AF-A0A7Y4W779-F1
#
_entry.id   AF-A0A7Y4W779-F1
#
_cell.length_a   1.000
_cell.length_b   1.000
_cell.length_c   1.000
_cell.angle_alpha   90.00
_cell.angle_beta   90.00
_cell.angle_gamma   90.00
#
_symmetry.space_group_name_H-M   'P 1'
#
loop_
_entity.id
_entity.type
_entity.pdbx_description
1 polymer ?
#
loop_
_entity_poly.entity_id
_entity_poly.type
_entity_poly.pdbx_seq_one_letter_code
_entity_poly.pdbx_strand_id
1 'polypeptide(L)'
;MRIWSLLEGPVINLLMGSVLAYAAFSLLGEYRKRFMANPKAAMSAEVLMLAITSSGGPGYLAAFLLAGSVLCFLLAAFTLLFNLSSYFGVLH
;
A
#
# COMPACT_ATOMS: atom_id res chain seq x y z
N MET A 1 23.98 -20.02 7.72
CA MET A 1 23.06 -18.95 8.18
C MET A 1 21.77 -19.60 8.66
N ARG A 2 21.16 -19.13 9.76
CA ARG A 2 19.87 -19.67 10.23
C ARG A 2 18.77 -19.18 9.30
N ILE A 3 17.85 -20.07 8.88
CA ILE A 3 16.76 -19.75 7.93
C ILE A 3 15.95 -18.51 8.34
N TRP A 4 15.88 -18.23 9.64
CA TRP A 4 15.24 -17.06 10.24
C TRP A 4 15.79 -15.74 9.72
N SER A 5 17.10 -15.60 9.54
CA SER A 5 17.70 -14.34 9.05
C SER A 5 17.35 -14.05 7.59
N LEU A 6 16.93 -15.07 6.82
CA LEU A 6 16.48 -14.90 5.43
C LEU A 6 15.04 -14.36 5.36
N LEU A 7 14.25 -14.54 6.43
CA LEU A 7 12.83 -14.23 6.47
C LEU A 7 12.51 -12.92 7.18
N GLU A 8 13.39 -12.41 8.05
CA GLU A 8 13.17 -11.17 8.80
C GLU A 8 12.79 -9.98 7.91
N GLY A 9 13.57 -9.68 6.87
CA GLY A 9 13.31 -8.58 5.94
C GLY A 9 11.97 -8.73 5.18
N PRO A 10 11.72 -9.85 4.49
CA PRO A 10 10.45 -10.10 3.82
C PRO A 10 9.24 -10.03 4.77
N VAL A 11 9.33 -10.60 5.97
CA VAL A 11 8.23 -10.62 6.93
C VAL A 11 7.89 -9.21 7.43
N ILE A 12 8.89 -8.37 7.72
CA ILE A 12 8.65 -6.97 8.10
C ILE A 12 7.91 -6.23 6.98
N ASN A 13 8.34 -6.41 5.73
CA ASN A 13 7.70 -5.77 4.58
C ASN A 13 6.27 -6.28 4.34
N LEU A 14 6.00 -7.58 4.55
CA LEU A 14 4.65 -8.14 4.47
C LEU A 14 3.73 -7.55 5.55
N LEU A 15 4.22 -7.44 6.79
CA LEU A 15 3.44 -6.86 7.89
C LEU A 15 3.15 -5.38 7.65
N MET A 16 4.15 -4.61 7.23
CA MET A 16 3.98 -3.20 6.89
C MET A 16 2.99 -3.01 5.74
N GLY A 17 3.13 -3.80 4.66
CA GLY A 17 2.20 -3.80 3.53
C GLY A 17 0.77 -4.12 3.97
N SER A 18 0.59 -5.09 4.87
CA SER A 18 -0.72 -5.47 5.40
C SER A 18 -1.38 -4.36 6.22
N VAL A 19 -0.62 -3.66 7.06
CA VAL A 19 -1.11 -2.51 7.85
C VAL A 19 -1.52 -1.35 6.93
N LEU A 20 -0.70 -1.03 5.93
CA LEU A 20 -0.99 0.01 4.95
C LEU A 20 -2.23 -0.33 4.10
N ALA A 21 -2.36 -1.59 3.67
CA ALA A 21 -3.52 -2.07 2.92
C ALA A 21 -4.79 -1.96 3.76
N TYR A 22 -4.75 -2.39 5.03
CA TYR A 22 -5.88 -2.26 5.95
C TYR A 22 -6.31 -0.79 6.12
N ALA A 23 -5.36 0.11 6.35
CA ALA A 23 -5.62 1.54 6.46
C ALA A 23 -6.23 2.12 5.17
N ALA A 24 -5.70 1.73 4.01
CA ALA A 24 -6.22 2.14 2.71
C ALA A 24 -7.67 1.67 2.49
N PHE A 25 -7.98 0.41 2.78
CA PHE A 25 -9.34 -0.12 2.65
C PHE A 25 -10.33 0.55 3.62
N SER A 26 -9.91 0.84 4.85
CA SER A 26 -10.72 1.58 5.80
C SER A 26 -11.07 2.99 5.29
N LEU A 27 -10.08 3.70 4.73
CA LEU A 27 -10.27 5.04 4.16
C LEU A 27 -11.11 5.04 2.89
N LEU A 28 -10.96 4.02 2.04
CA LEU A 28 -11.83 3.78 0.88
C LEU A 28 -13.29 3.55 1.30
N GLY A 29 -13.51 2.85 2.41
CA GLY A 29 -14.84 2.68 3.01
C GLY A 29 -15.47 4.02 3.39
N GLU A 30 -14.70 4.91 4.03
CA GLU A 30 -15.16 6.26 4.37
C GLU A 30 -15.38 7.15 3.14
N TYR A 31 -14.51 7.05 2.14
CA TYR A 31 -14.70 7.72 0.86
C TYR A 31 -16.00 7.28 0.18
N ARG A 32 -16.27 5.97 0.15
CA ARG A 32 -17.51 5.41 -0.41
C ARG A 32 -18.76 5.95 0.27
N LYS A 33 -18.76 6.06 1.61
CA LYS A 33 -19.89 6.64 2.36
C LYS A 33 -20.13 8.10 1.96
N ARG A 34 -19.07 8.90 1.87
CA ARG A 34 -19.16 10.32 1.45
C ARG A 34 -19.61 10.47 0.00
N PHE A 35 -19.11 9.61 -0.89
CA PHE A 35 -19.51 9.58 -2.29
C PHE A 35 -21.00 9.23 -2.45
N MET A 36 -21.50 8.22 -1.72
CA MET A 36 -22.91 7.82 -1.77
C MET A 36 -23.85 8.89 -1.18
N ALA A 37 -23.38 9.63 -0.17
CA ALA A 37 -24.16 10.70 0.43
C ALA A 37 -24.30 11.93 -0.49
N ASN A 38 -23.24 12.29 -1.23
CA ASN A 38 -23.31 13.40 -2.17
C ASN A 38 -22.34 13.22 -3.35
N PRO A 39 -22.74 12.51 -4.41
CA PRO A 39 -21.86 12.19 -5.52
C PRO A 39 -21.46 13.45 -6.31
N LYS A 40 -22.36 14.42 -6.48
CA LYS A 40 -22.04 15.69 -7.19
C LYS A 40 -20.94 16.49 -6.49
N ALA A 41 -20.94 16.51 -5.16
CA ALA A 41 -19.89 17.16 -4.39
C ALA A 41 -18.56 16.39 -4.46
N ALA A 42 -18.59 15.06 -4.60
CA ALA A 42 -17.38 14.24 -4.67
C ALA A 42 -16.77 14.15 -6.09
N MET A 43 -17.57 14.34 -7.15
CA MET A 43 -17.17 14.08 -8.54
C MET A 43 -16.88 15.35 -9.36
N SER A 44 -17.14 16.56 -8.86
CA SER A 44 -16.77 17.75 -9.62
C SER A 44 -15.23 17.80 -9.76
N ALA A 45 -14.75 17.96 -11.00
CA ALA A 45 -13.32 17.99 -11.28
C ALA A 45 -12.59 19.08 -10.47
N GLU A 46 -13.29 20.17 -10.13
CA GLU A 46 -12.83 21.21 -9.21
C GLU A 46 -12.67 20.71 -7.78
N VAL A 47 -13.61 19.93 -7.22
CA VAL A 47 -13.47 19.36 -5.87
C VAL A 47 -12.42 18.25 -5.85
N LEU A 48 -12.28 17.48 -6.93
CA LEU A 48 -11.17 16.52 -7.06
C LEU A 48 -9.82 17.26 -7.08
N MET A 49 -9.68 18.30 -7.90
CA MET A 49 -8.48 19.13 -7.97
C MET A 49 -8.20 19.87 -6.65
N LEU A 50 -9.21 20.45 -5.99
CA LEU A 50 -9.08 21.08 -4.68
C LEU A 50 -8.77 20.06 -3.57
N ALA A 51 -9.35 18.86 -3.61
CA ALA A 51 -9.02 17.79 -2.66
C ALA A 51 -7.59 17.26 -2.85
N ILE A 52 -7.09 17.24 -4.10
CA ILE A 52 -5.71 16.88 -4.44
C ILE A 52 -4.72 17.99 -4.03
N THR A 53 -5.07 19.27 -4.24
CA THR A 53 -4.14 20.40 -4.08
C THR A 53 -4.20 21.08 -2.71
N SER A 54 -5.32 20.99 -1.98
CA SER A 54 -5.53 21.80 -0.76
C SER A 54 -5.89 21.03 0.51
N SER A 55 -6.36 19.77 0.42
CA SER A 55 -6.94 19.11 1.62
C SER A 55 -6.72 17.61 1.77
N GLY A 56 -6.02 16.92 0.87
CA GLY A 56 -5.65 15.50 1.07
C GLY A 56 -6.85 14.61 1.42
N GLY A 57 -7.90 14.61 0.58
CA GLY A 57 -9.13 13.88 0.86
C GLY A 57 -8.92 12.38 1.15
N PRO A 58 -9.83 11.72 1.90
CA PRO A 58 -9.64 10.33 2.35
C PRO A 58 -9.44 9.33 1.21
N GLY A 59 -9.99 9.59 0.02
CA GLY A 59 -9.77 8.75 -1.17
C GLY A 59 -8.34 8.83 -1.73
N TYR A 60 -7.71 10.01 -1.68
CA TYR A 60 -6.32 10.17 -2.12
C TYR A 60 -5.34 9.54 -1.14
N LEU A 61 -5.57 9.74 0.17
CA LEU A 61 -4.78 9.07 1.21
C LEU A 61 -4.92 7.55 1.10
N ALA A 62 -6.13 7.04 0.84
CA ALA A 62 -6.35 5.62 0.58
C ALA A 62 -5.53 5.13 -0.62
N ALA A 63 -5.58 5.84 -1.76
CA ALA A 63 -4.82 5.47 -2.96
C ALA A 63 -3.29 5.49 -2.71
N PHE A 64 -2.80 6.50 -2.00
CA PHE A 64 -1.37 6.60 -1.63
C PHE A 64 -0.93 5.46 -0.72
N LEU A 65 -1.71 5.15 0.32
CA LEU A 65 -1.42 4.03 1.22
C LEU A 65 -1.52 2.68 0.51
N LEU A 66 -2.45 2.53 -0.43
CA LEU A 66 -2.59 1.33 -1.23
C LEU A 66 -1.39 1.14 -2.16
N ALA A 67 -0.93 2.20 -2.83
CA ALA A 67 0.31 2.20 -3.61
C ALA A 67 1.53 1.84 -2.73
N GLY A 68 1.64 2.42 -1.54
CA GLY A 68 2.67 2.07 -0.56
C GLY A 68 2.61 0.59 -0.16
N SER A 69 1.41 0.05 0.07
CA SER A 69 1.23 -1.38 0.40
C SER A 69 1.72 -2.30 -0.72
N VAL A 70 1.42 -1.96 -1.98
CA VAL A 70 1.85 -2.73 -3.16
C VAL A 70 3.37 -2.72 -3.27
N LEU A 71 4.01 -1.56 -3.06
CA LEU A 71 5.47 -1.46 -3.05
C LEU A 71 6.08 -2.32 -1.93
N CYS A 72 5.51 -2.32 -0.73
CA CYS A 72 5.97 -3.19 0.35
C CYS A 72 5.84 -4.68 0.00
N PHE A 73 4.74 -5.10 -0.63
CA PHE A 73 4.57 -6.49 -1.07
C PHE A 73 5.56 -6.88 -2.18
N LEU A 74 5.81 -5.98 -3.14
CA LEU A 74 6.83 -6.20 -4.18
C LEU A 74 8.23 -6.30 -3.59
N LEU A 75 8.57 -5.43 -2.63
CA LEU A 75 9.86 -5.46 -1.95
C LEU A 75 10.02 -6.75 -1.13
N ALA A 76 8.96 -7.21 -0.46
CA ALA A 76 8.95 -8.48 0.27
C ALA A 76 9.20 -9.66 -0.67
N ALA A 77 8.49 -9.71 -1.81
CA ALA A 77 8.66 -10.76 -2.80
C ALA A 77 10.08 -10.75 -3.40
N PHE A 78 10.59 -9.56 -3.76
CA PHE A 78 11.93 -9.39 -4.30
C PHE A 78 13.01 -9.82 -3.32
N THR A 79 12.94 -9.34 -2.07
CA THR A 79 13.92 -9.70 -1.02
C THR A 79 13.87 -11.18 -0.67
N LEU A 80 12.67 -11.80 -0.67
CA LEU A 80 12.54 -13.24 -0.46
C LEU A 80 13.16 -14.04 -1.60
N LEU A 81 12.87 -13.68 -2.84
CA LEU A 81 13.47 -14.32 -4.03
C LEU A 81 14.99 -14.18 -4.05
N PHE A 82 15.49 -12.98 -3.75
CA PHE A 82 16.91 -12.71 -3.67
C PHE A 82 17.56 -13.58 -2.58
N ASN A 83 17.03 -13.56 -1.35
CA ASN A 83 17.55 -14.35 -0.23
C ASN A 83 17.55 -15.86 -0.52
N LEU A 84 16.48 -16.38 -1.14
CA LEU A 84 16.41 -17.78 -1.55
C LEU A 84 17.43 -18.11 -2.65
N SER A 85 17.55 -17.26 -3.66
CA SER A 85 18.50 -17.47 -4.77
C SER A 85 19.96 -17.46 -4.32
N SER A 86 20.32 -16.60 -3.36
CA SER A 86 21.64 -16.58 -2.74
C SER A 86 21.87 -17.81 -1.84
N TYR A 87 20.83 -18.29 -1.15
CA TYR A 87 20.92 -19.50 -0.33
C TYR A 87 21.17 -20.77 -1.17
N PHE A 88 20.54 -20.87 -2.34
CA PHE A 88 20.71 -22.01 -3.25
C PHE A 88 21.88 -21.85 -4.25
N GLY A 89 22.63 -20.76 -4.19
CA GLY A 89 23.82 -20.53 -5.06
C GLY A 89 23.49 -20.34 -6.54
N VAL A 90 22.26 -19.93 -6.87
CA VAL A 90 21.80 -19.76 -8.27
C VAL A 90 22.26 -18.41 -8.85
N LEU A 91 22.47 -17.42 -7.98
CA LEU A 91 22.99 -16.10 -8.31
C LEU A 91 24.44 -16.00 -7.81
N HIS A 92 25.38 -16.26 -8.70
CA HIS A 92 26.81 -15.93 -8.57
C HIS A 92 27.15 -14.80 -9.53
#